data_AF-A0A8D8BFQ1-F1
#
_entry.id   AF-A0A8D8BFQ1-F1
#
_cell.length_a   1.000
_cell.length_b   1.000
_cell.length_c   1.000
_cell.angle_alpha   90.00
_cell.angle_beta   90.00
_cell.angle_gamma   90.00
#
_symmetry.space_group_name_H-M   'P 1'
#
loop_
_entity.id
_entity.type
_entity.pdbx_description
1 polymer ?
#
loop_
_entity_poly.entity_id
_entity_poly.type
_entity_poly.pdbx_seq_one_letter_code
_entity_poly.pdbx_strand_id
1 'polypeptide(L)'
;SRFSGFFAFRKPGYLIHDPELVKQITIKDFDHFADHTNVVPIEADPVIGRALFFTEGTRWKHGRSGLSPAFTGSKMRNMFALLSNYTDGAMGRLVDDARRDGGLELEMRDLFQK
;
A
#
# COMPACT_ATOMS: atom_id res chain seq x y z
N SER A 1 -5.23 25.50 -13.60
CA SER A 1 -6.45 24.91 -13.03
C SER A 1 -6.11 24.18 -11.74
N ARG A 2 -6.98 24.16 -10.73
CA ARG A 2 -6.76 23.45 -9.44
C ARG A 2 -7.15 21.96 -9.50
N PHE A 3 -8.05 21.61 -10.42
CA PHE A 3 -8.48 20.24 -10.72
C PHE A 3 -8.94 20.12 -12.18
N SER A 4 -9.07 18.88 -12.66
CA SER A 4 -9.55 18.56 -14.00
C SER A 4 -10.66 17.52 -13.93
N GLY A 5 -11.66 17.58 -14.81
CA GLY A 5 -12.68 16.55 -14.92
C GLY A 5 -12.23 15.40 -15.82
N PHE A 6 -12.66 14.18 -15.51
CA PHE A 6 -12.50 13.02 -16.40
C PHE A 6 -13.70 12.07 -16.26
N PHE A 7 -13.79 11.08 -17.15
CA PHE A 7 -14.77 10.01 -17.05
C PHE A 7 -14.05 8.66 -16.96
N ALA A 8 -14.32 7.92 -15.90
CA ALA A 8 -14.02 6.48 -15.82
C ALA A 8 -15.22 5.72 -16.37
N PHE A 9 -15.15 5.33 -17.64
CA PHE A 9 -16.31 4.81 -18.39
C PHE A 9 -17.50 5.79 -18.35
N ARG A 10 -18.57 5.45 -17.64
CA ARG A 10 -19.77 6.26 -17.46
C ARG A 10 -19.78 7.06 -16.16
N LYS A 11 -18.75 6.91 -15.31
CA LYS A 11 -18.66 7.57 -14.01
C LYS A 11 -17.79 8.83 -14.13
N PRO A 12 -18.33 10.04 -13.94
CA PRO A 12 -17.51 11.25 -13.88
C PRO A 12 -16.60 11.22 -12.65
N GLY A 13 -15.44 11.85 -12.76
CA GLY A 13 -14.45 11.97 -11.70
C GLY A 13 -13.65 13.28 -11.80
N TYR A 14 -12.97 13.63 -10.72
CA TYR A 14 -12.10 14.79 -10.65
C TYR A 14 -10.66 14.35 -10.37
N LEU A 15 -9.71 14.89 -11.14
CA LEU A 15 -8.28 14.75 -10.92
C LEU A 15 -7.78 16.02 -10.22
N ILE A 16 -7.30 15.87 -8.99
CA ILE A 16 -6.83 16.98 -8.17
C ILE A 16 -5.34 17.21 -8.42
N HIS A 17 -4.95 18.44 -8.74
CA HIS A 17 -3.55 18.81 -9.01
C HIS A 17 -2.98 19.80 -7.99
N ASP A 18 -3.83 20.40 -7.17
CA ASP A 18 -3.46 21.38 -6.15
C ASP A 18 -3.24 20.69 -4.79
N PRO A 19 -2.01 20.70 -4.23
CA PRO A 19 -1.71 20.11 -2.93
C PRO A 19 -2.58 20.65 -1.78
N GLU A 20 -3.00 21.90 -1.87
CA GLU A 20 -3.80 22.53 -0.81
C GLU A 20 -5.24 22.03 -0.86
N LEU A 21 -5.73 21.70 -2.06
CA LEU A 21 -7.00 21.01 -2.24
C LEU A 21 -6.90 19.54 -1.81
N VAL A 22 -5.78 18.86 -2.07
CA VAL A 22 -5.54 17.50 -1.55
C VAL A 22 -5.61 17.49 -0.02
N LYS A 23 -4.88 18.39 0.65
CA LYS A 23 -4.94 18.50 2.13
C LYS A 23 -6.35 18.80 2.63
N GLN A 24 -7.10 19.65 1.94
CA GLN A 24 -8.48 19.95 2.30
C GLN A 24 -9.32 18.68 2.27
N ILE A 25 -9.25 17.89 1.18
CA ILE A 25 -10.04 16.67 0.99
C ILE A 25 -9.59 15.54 1.93
N THR A 26 -8.28 15.29 2.04
CA THR A 26 -7.75 14.10 2.72
C THR A 26 -7.52 14.29 4.22
N ILE A 27 -7.60 15.53 4.74
CA ILE A 27 -7.35 15.83 6.16
C ILE A 27 -8.51 16.62 6.77
N LYS A 28 -8.81 17.81 6.25
CA LYS A 28 -9.77 18.72 6.90
C LYS A 28 -11.21 18.25 6.73
N ASP A 29 -11.57 17.87 5.52
CA ASP A 29 -12.93 17.46 5.16
C ASP A 29 -13.04 15.93 4.96
N PHE A 30 -12.09 15.17 5.52
CA PHE A 30 -11.95 13.73 5.29
C PHE A 30 -13.25 12.95 5.54
N ASP A 31 -14.05 13.35 6.53
CA ASP A 31 -15.31 12.68 6.86
C ASP A 31 -16.34 12.68 5.71
N HIS A 32 -16.22 13.61 4.75
CA HIS A 32 -17.04 13.63 3.53
C HIS A 32 -16.49 12.75 2.40
N PHE A 33 -15.22 12.34 2.48
CA PHE A 33 -14.48 11.64 1.43
C PHE A 33 -13.81 10.35 1.95
N ALA A 34 -14.42 9.71 2.97
CA ALA A 34 -13.81 8.58 3.66
C ALA A 34 -13.74 7.29 2.83
N ASP A 35 -14.63 7.16 1.83
CA ASP A 35 -14.78 5.94 1.03
C ASP A 35 -13.98 6.03 -0.28
N HIS A 36 -13.32 4.93 -0.65
CA HIS A 36 -12.59 4.83 -1.91
C HIS A 36 -13.53 4.56 -3.08
N THR A 37 -13.12 4.95 -4.29
CA THR A 37 -13.97 4.80 -5.48
C THR A 37 -14.17 3.36 -5.95
N ASN A 38 -13.33 2.43 -5.49
CA ASN A 38 -13.31 1.04 -5.93
C ASN A 38 -13.68 0.13 -4.76
N VAL A 39 -14.77 -0.63 -4.94
CA VAL A 39 -15.18 -1.72 -4.05
C VAL A 39 -15.13 -3.03 -4.81
N VAL A 40 -14.76 -4.10 -4.12
CA VAL A 40 -14.84 -5.46 -4.63
C VAL A 40 -15.98 -6.15 -3.89
N PRO A 41 -17.06 -6.58 -4.58
CA PRO A 41 -18.13 -7.34 -3.94
C PRO A 41 -17.56 -8.57 -3.25
N ILE A 42 -18.01 -8.84 -2.02
CA ILE A 42 -17.54 -9.98 -1.23
C ILE A 42 -17.91 -11.29 -1.94
N GLU A 43 -19.02 -11.29 -2.66
CA GLU A 43 -19.53 -12.41 -3.43
C GLU A 43 -18.64 -12.72 -4.65
N ALA A 44 -17.95 -11.70 -5.18
CA ALA A 44 -17.01 -11.86 -6.29
C ALA A 44 -15.65 -12.34 -5.79
N ASP A 45 -15.12 -11.74 -4.72
CA ASP A 45 -13.89 -12.18 -4.07
C ASP A 45 -13.99 -11.93 -2.55
N PRO A 46 -14.18 -12.99 -1.75
CA PRO A 46 -14.30 -12.84 -0.30
C PRO A 46 -13.01 -12.35 0.38
N VAL A 47 -11.83 -12.62 -0.19
CA VAL A 47 -10.55 -12.22 0.40
C VAL A 47 -10.32 -10.73 0.13
N ILE A 48 -10.40 -10.31 -1.14
CA ILE A 48 -10.16 -8.93 -1.54
C ILE A 48 -11.29 -8.02 -1.05
N GLY A 49 -12.55 -8.43 -1.16
CA GLY A 49 -13.71 -7.68 -0.65
C GLY A 49 -13.76 -7.54 0.88
N ARG A 50 -12.89 -8.26 1.60
CA ARG A 50 -12.66 -8.07 3.05
C ARG A 50 -11.41 -7.25 3.39
N ALA A 51 -10.54 -6.98 2.43
CA ALA A 51 -9.35 -6.17 2.67
C ALA A 51 -9.74 -4.71 2.94
N LEU A 52 -9.02 -4.08 3.87
CA LEU A 52 -9.34 -2.74 4.39
C LEU A 52 -9.54 -1.69 3.28
N PHE A 53 -8.73 -1.76 2.22
CA PHE A 53 -8.78 -0.83 1.10
C PHE A 53 -10.10 -0.83 0.31
N PHE A 54 -10.82 -1.95 0.29
CA PHE A 54 -12.06 -2.14 -0.48
C PHE A 54 -13.32 -2.11 0.38
N THR A 55 -13.18 -1.82 1.68
CA THR A 55 -14.31 -1.63 2.59
C THR A 55 -14.63 -0.14 2.76
N GLU A 56 -15.89 0.15 3.07
CA GLU A 56 -16.43 1.50 3.19
C GLU A 56 -17.06 1.73 4.59
N GLY A 57 -17.27 2.99 4.94
CA GLY A 57 -18.03 3.44 6.10
C GLY A 57 -17.55 2.86 7.43
N THR A 58 -18.51 2.43 8.26
CA THR A 58 -18.24 1.90 9.61
C THR A 58 -17.33 0.67 9.60
N ARG A 59 -17.42 -0.17 8.55
CA ARG A 59 -16.60 -1.38 8.43
C ARG A 59 -15.13 -1.01 8.19
N TRP A 60 -14.87 -0.04 7.33
CA TRP A 60 -13.54 0.52 7.16
C TRP A 60 -13.02 1.17 8.45
N LYS A 61 -13.85 2.00 9.11
CA LYS A 61 -13.47 2.65 10.38
C LYS A 61 -13.07 1.62 11.44
N HIS A 62 -13.87 0.57 11.60
CA HIS A 62 -13.58 -0.52 12.53
C HIS A 62 -12.30 -1.28 12.17
N GLY A 63 -12.17 -1.74 10.92
CA GLY A 63 -10.98 -2.46 10.47
C GLY A 63 -9.70 -1.63 10.61
N ARG A 64 -9.74 -0.34 10.27
CA ARG A 64 -8.62 0.59 10.45
C ARG A 64 -8.26 0.74 11.92
N SER A 65 -9.24 0.92 12.79
CA SER A 65 -9.00 1.06 14.23
C SER A 65 -8.36 -0.20 14.83
N GLY A 66 -8.74 -1.38 14.36
CA GLY A 66 -8.15 -2.65 14.80
C GLY A 66 -6.74 -2.91 14.25
N LEU A 67 -6.45 -2.47 13.02
CA LEU A 67 -5.16 -2.73 12.37
C LEU A 67 -4.08 -1.70 12.71
N SER A 68 -4.45 -0.44 12.92
CA SER A 68 -3.48 0.66 13.15
C SER A 68 -2.49 0.39 14.31
N PRO A 69 -2.89 -0.21 15.45
CA PRO A 69 -1.96 -0.51 16.55
C PRO A 69 -0.85 -1.50 16.19
N ALA A 70 -1.04 -2.36 15.19
CA ALA A 70 0.00 -3.29 14.76
C ALA A 70 1.22 -2.58 14.13
N PHE A 71 1.03 -1.35 13.62
CA PHE A 71 2.03 -0.57 12.91
C PHE A 71 2.55 0.65 13.69
N THR A 72 2.45 0.62 15.03
CA THR A 72 3.06 1.68 15.85
C THR A 72 4.59 1.72 15.67
N GLY A 73 5.20 2.88 15.92
CA GLY A 73 6.66 3.03 15.80
C GLY A 73 7.47 2.02 16.62
N SER A 74 6.95 1.57 17.77
CA SER A 74 7.59 0.53 18.58
C SER A 74 7.55 -0.84 17.89
N LYS A 75 6.40 -1.24 17.35
CA LYS A 75 6.26 -2.50 16.60
C LYS A 75 7.09 -2.48 15.31
N MET A 76 7.13 -1.35 14.60
CA MET A 76 7.95 -1.18 13.40
C MET A 76 9.45 -1.31 13.70
N ARG A 77 9.94 -0.77 14.82
CA ARG A 77 11.34 -0.97 15.24
C ARG A 77 11.66 -2.44 15.51
N ASN A 78 10.74 -3.17 16.12
CA ASN A 78 10.94 -4.61 16.33
C ASN A 78 10.96 -5.38 15.00
N MET A 79 10.07 -5.01 14.06
CA MET A 79 10.01 -5.62 12.74
C MET A 79 11.26 -5.32 11.89
N PHE A 80 11.87 -4.15 12.09
CA PHE A 80 13.12 -3.78 11.43
C PHE A 80 14.24 -4.80 11.70
N ALA A 81 14.38 -5.29 12.93
CA ALA A 81 15.39 -6.30 13.25
C ALA A 81 15.21 -7.59 12.41
N LEU A 82 13.97 -8.03 12.19
CA LEU A 82 13.67 -9.20 11.36
C LEU A 82 14.00 -8.93 9.89
N LEU A 83 13.61 -7.76 9.38
CA LEU A 83 13.90 -7.34 8.01
C LEU A 83 15.40 -7.24 7.74
N SER A 84 16.17 -6.67 8.68
CA SER A 84 17.62 -6.58 8.58
C SER A 84 18.25 -7.96 8.53
N ASN A 85 17.87 -8.87 9.44
CA ASN A 85 18.40 -10.24 9.44
C ASN A 85 18.12 -10.99 8.13
N TYR A 86 16.90 -10.84 7.58
CA TYR A 86 16.56 -11.46 6.29
C TYR A 86 17.38 -10.84 5.15
N THR A 87 17.51 -9.52 5.15
CA THR A 87 18.26 -8.77 4.14
C THR A 87 19.74 -9.15 4.17
N ASP A 88 20.35 -9.24 5.35
CA ASP A 88 21.75 -9.66 5.52
C ASP A 88 21.96 -11.08 4.95
N GLY A 89 21.04 -12.01 5.26
CA GLY A 89 21.07 -13.35 4.69
C GLY A 89 20.91 -13.37 3.17
N ALA A 90 20.02 -12.53 2.62
CA ALA A 90 19.85 -12.39 1.18
C ALA A 90 21.10 -11.82 0.51
N MET A 91 21.70 -10.77 1.08
CA MET A 91 22.94 -10.18 0.58
C MET A 91 24.12 -11.15 0.65
N GLY A 92 24.22 -11.94 1.72
CA GLY A 92 25.23 -13.00 1.83
C GLY A 92 25.14 -13.99 0.67
N ARG A 93 23.93 -14.48 0.36
CA ARG A 93 23.71 -15.39 -0.78
C ARG A 93 24.13 -14.76 -2.11
N LEU A 94 23.81 -13.49 -2.33
CA LEU A 94 24.21 -12.79 -3.56
C LEU A 94 25.73 -12.71 -3.71
N VAL A 95 26.45 -12.45 -2.61
CA VAL A 95 27.92 -12.42 -2.61
C VAL A 95 28.49 -13.81 -2.90
N ASP A 96 27.93 -14.85 -2.32
CA ASP A 96 28.38 -16.23 -2.54
C ASP A 96 28.14 -16.69 -3.99
N ASP A 97 26.96 -16.40 -4.55
CA ASP A 97 26.62 -16.70 -5.94
C ASP A 97 27.57 -15.95 -6.91
N ALA A 98 27.83 -14.66 -6.67
CA ALA A 98 28.76 -13.86 -7.47
C ALA A 98 30.19 -14.40 -7.45
N ARG A 99 30.65 -14.89 -6.28
CA ARG A 99 31.97 -15.51 -6.15
C ARG A 99 32.06 -16.86 -6.86
N ARG A 100 30.99 -17.66 -6.81
CA ARG A 100 30.94 -18.98 -7.45
C ARG A 100 31.02 -18.88 -8.96
N ASP A 101 30.30 -17.91 -9.54
CA ASP A 101 30.08 -17.83 -10.99
C ASP A 101 31.03 -16.82 -11.69
N GLY A 102 31.97 -16.20 -10.94
CA GLY A 102 32.95 -15.25 -11.47
C GLY A 102 32.38 -13.86 -11.78
N GLY A 103 31.17 -13.58 -11.29
CA GLY A 103 30.35 -12.40 -11.55
C GLY A 103 28.88 -12.75 -11.33
N LEU A 104 28.05 -11.74 -11.08
CA LEU A 104 26.59 -11.92 -10.96
C LEU A 104 25.88 -10.84 -11.76
N GLU A 105 25.07 -11.28 -12.72
CA GLU A 105 24.09 -10.43 -13.42
C GLU A 105 22.70 -10.95 -13.06
N LEU A 106 21.91 -10.11 -12.39
CA LEU A 106 20.59 -10.47 -11.88
C LEU A 106 19.63 -9.29 -12.04
N GLU A 107 18.41 -9.58 -12.46
CA GLU A 107 17.30 -8.64 -12.40
C GLU A 107 16.88 -8.40 -10.95
N MET A 108 16.87 -7.13 -10.52
CA MET A 108 16.47 -6.77 -9.15
C MET A 108 15.05 -7.22 -8.81
N ARG A 109 14.15 -7.30 -9.79
CA ARG A 109 12.79 -7.84 -9.57
C ARG A 109 12.83 -9.28 -9.06
N ASP A 110 13.71 -10.11 -9.62
CA ASP A 110 13.76 -11.54 -9.33
C ASP A 110 14.36 -11.81 -7.94
N LEU A 111 15.12 -10.84 -7.40
CA LEU A 111 15.57 -10.84 -5.99
C LEU A 111 14.39 -10.70 -5.02
N PHE A 112 13.42 -9.85 -5.31
CA PHE A 112 12.28 -9.57 -4.41
C PHE A 112 11.10 -10.53 -4.60
N GLN A 113 11.21 -11.51 -5.50
CA GLN A 113 10.20 -12.54 -5.73
C GLN A 113 10.47 -13.86 -4.99
N LYS A 114 11.69 -14.07 -4.47
CA LYS A 114 12.10 -15.26 -3.72
C LYS A 114 11.97 -15.05 -2.21
#